data_AF-A0A3M7BMR2-F1
#
_entry.id   AF-A0A3M7BMR2-F1
#
_cell.length_a   1.000
_cell.length_b   1.000
_cell.length_c   1.000
_cell.angle_alpha   90.00
_cell.angle_beta   90.00
_cell.angle_gamma   90.00
#
_symmetry.space_group_name_H-M   'P 1'
#
loop_
_entity.id
_entity.type
_entity.pdbx_description
1 polymer ?
#
loop_
_entity_poly.entity_id
_entity_poly.type
_entity_poly.pdbx_seq_one_letter_code
_entity_poly.pdbx_strand_id
1 'polypeptide(L)'
;MSQQALNKIAPNSPSRAKPNEVETNVATALYELETNVPDMRGALRPLQFMSAREIPDGPGYTWSPPQYTTGAAKLQQHLPGKRMDTEWKEQPSIRVEEAIEVGHGKKAIAIFVPVPLLGGWHRSQQRTNGIHSITRELEKKFSDRHVLIIASRRILPRPKRSNRSHTTLKQKRPRSRTLTAVHDAILTDLVYPVEIVGKRVRTREDGSKILKVVLDEKERGGVDYRLDTYSEVYKRLTGKGVNFEFPQHGDA
;
A
#
# COMPACT_ATOMS: atom_id res chain seq x y z
N MET A 1 0.31 21.98 11.25
CA MET A 1 1.45 21.46 10.46
C MET A 1 2.40 22.61 10.16
N SER A 2 3.70 22.50 10.45
CA SER A 2 4.66 23.57 10.12
C SER A 2 4.90 23.63 8.60
N GLN A 3 5.15 24.81 8.05
CA GLN A 3 5.44 24.98 6.62
C GLN A 3 6.68 24.16 6.18
N GLN A 4 7.62 23.96 7.09
CA GLN A 4 8.81 23.14 6.87
C GLN A 4 8.49 21.63 6.81
N ALA A 5 7.54 21.14 7.62
CA ALA A 5 7.05 19.77 7.51
C ALA A 5 6.29 19.52 6.20
N LEU A 6 5.53 20.52 5.71
CA LEU A 6 4.84 20.44 4.42
C LEU A 6 5.80 20.25 3.24
N ASN A 7 7.05 20.74 3.34
CA ASN A 7 8.07 20.56 2.30
C ASN A 7 8.54 19.10 2.14
N LYS A 8 8.24 18.23 3.11
CA LYS A 8 8.45 16.78 2.98
C LYS A 8 7.42 16.10 2.09
N ILE A 9 6.29 16.75 1.80
CA ILE A 9 5.32 16.27 0.82
C ILE A 9 5.70 16.78 -0.56
N ALA A 10 5.84 15.86 -1.51
CA ALA A 10 6.23 16.17 -2.87
C ALA A 10 5.22 17.14 -3.53
N PRO A 11 5.69 18.15 -4.29
CA PRO A 11 4.83 19.18 -4.88
C PRO A 11 3.87 18.65 -5.94
N ASN A 12 4.21 17.52 -6.57
CA ASN A 12 3.39 16.86 -7.57
C ASN A 12 2.31 15.95 -6.97
N SER A 13 2.19 15.87 -5.65
CA SER A 13 1.21 15.02 -4.99
C SER A 13 -0.09 15.78 -4.69
N PRO A 14 -1.27 15.18 -4.96
CA PRO A 14 -2.55 15.71 -4.51
C PRO A 14 -2.61 15.96 -2.99
N SER A 15 -1.87 15.16 -2.22
CA SER A 15 -1.77 15.25 -0.76
C SER A 15 -1.15 16.56 -0.26
N ARG A 16 -0.40 17.30 -1.10
CA ARG A 16 0.16 18.60 -0.68
C ARG A 16 -0.91 19.68 -0.58
N ALA A 17 -1.96 19.61 -1.41
CA ALA A 17 -3.05 20.58 -1.41
C ALA A 17 -4.02 20.36 -0.24
N LYS A 18 -4.26 19.10 0.13
CA LYS A 18 -5.12 18.69 1.25
C LYS A 18 -4.51 17.47 1.94
N PRO A 19 -3.60 17.66 2.90
CA PRO A 19 -2.95 16.55 3.58
C PRO A 19 -3.93 15.86 4.53
N ASN A 20 -3.91 14.53 4.53
CA ASN A 20 -4.66 13.75 5.52
C ASN A 20 -3.99 13.80 6.90
N GLU A 21 -4.68 13.41 7.96
CA GLU A 21 -4.13 13.40 9.34
C GLU A 21 -2.87 12.52 9.43
N VAL A 22 -2.91 11.32 8.83
CA VAL A 22 -1.77 10.40 8.77
C VAL A 22 -0.59 11.02 8.03
N GLU A 23 -0.84 11.71 6.92
CA GLU A 23 0.21 12.38 6.12
C GLU A 23 0.81 13.56 6.90
N THR A 24 -0.03 14.27 7.65
CA THR A 24 0.37 15.36 8.54
C THR A 24 1.34 14.87 9.61
N ASN A 25 1.00 13.74 10.24
CA ASN A 25 1.82 13.13 11.28
C ASN A 25 3.13 12.60 10.72
N VAL A 26 3.11 11.91 9.56
CA VAL A 26 4.32 11.39 8.91
C VAL A 26 5.25 12.53 8.50
N ALA A 27 4.75 13.63 7.92
CA ALA A 27 5.63 14.73 7.52
C ALA A 27 6.24 15.45 8.73
N THR A 28 5.47 15.61 9.82
CA THR A 28 5.97 16.19 11.07
C THR A 28 7.05 15.28 11.67
N ALA A 29 6.80 13.97 11.72
CA ALA A 29 7.76 12.98 12.20
C ALA A 29 9.07 12.99 11.41
N LEU A 30 9.01 13.10 10.08
CA LEU A 30 10.18 13.19 9.21
C LEU A 30 10.96 14.49 9.39
N TYR A 31 10.26 15.61 9.58
CA TYR A 31 10.89 16.89 9.84
C TYR A 31 11.65 16.89 11.17
N GLU A 32 11.02 16.37 12.23
CA GLU A 32 11.67 16.23 13.53
C GLU A 32 12.88 15.29 13.50
N LEU A 33 12.83 14.20 12.71
CA LEU A 33 13.99 13.33 12.54
C LEU A 33 15.15 14.05 11.83
N GLU A 34 14.86 14.94 10.88
CA GLU A 34 15.88 15.77 10.25
C GLU A 34 16.50 16.78 11.23
N THR A 35 15.70 17.36 12.13
CA THR A 35 16.19 18.37 13.09
C THR A 35 16.94 17.75 14.26
N ASN A 36 16.47 16.60 14.76
CA ASN A 36 16.95 16.03 16.01
C ASN A 36 18.09 15.03 15.80
N VAL A 37 18.21 14.43 14.62
CA VAL A 37 19.25 13.42 14.32
C VAL A 37 20.23 13.98 13.28
N PRO A 38 21.44 14.43 13.69
CA PRO A 38 22.39 15.08 12.79
C PRO A 38 22.88 14.14 11.67
N ASP A 39 23.05 12.86 11.96
CA ASP A 39 23.55 11.85 11.00
C ASP A 39 22.56 11.59 9.85
N MET A 40 21.26 11.69 10.13
CA MET A 40 20.20 11.48 9.14
C MET A 40 19.85 12.75 8.39
N ARG A 41 20.25 13.92 8.89
CA ARG A 41 19.91 15.23 8.32
C ARG A 41 20.30 15.35 6.85
N GLY A 42 21.51 14.95 6.49
CA GLY A 42 22.00 15.01 5.11
C GLY A 42 21.20 14.13 4.15
N ALA A 43 20.82 12.93 4.62
CA ALA A 43 20.07 11.97 3.82
C ALA A 43 18.58 12.34 3.70
N LEU A 44 17.96 12.85 4.77
CA LEU A 44 16.52 13.16 4.83
C LEU A 44 16.17 14.51 4.19
N ARG A 45 17.09 15.48 4.16
CA ARG A 45 16.83 16.81 3.58
C ARG A 45 16.27 16.76 2.16
N PRO A 46 16.86 16.03 1.19
CA PRO A 46 16.33 15.95 -0.17
C PRO A 46 15.14 14.99 -0.32
N LEU A 47 14.81 14.20 0.70
CA LEU A 47 13.78 13.18 0.60
C LEU A 47 12.39 13.75 0.82
N GLN A 48 11.49 13.34 -0.07
CA GLN A 48 10.08 13.67 -0.07
C GLN A 48 9.26 12.40 -0.25
N PHE A 49 8.04 12.41 0.25
CA PHE A 49 7.03 11.38 0.00
C PHE A 49 5.83 11.98 -0.73
N MET A 50 5.09 11.16 -1.46
CA MET A 50 3.88 11.58 -2.17
C MET A 50 2.66 11.51 -1.27
N SER A 51 2.42 10.35 -0.65
CA SER A 51 1.22 10.10 0.14
C SER A 51 1.51 9.05 1.20
N ALA A 52 0.75 9.03 2.29
CA ALA A 52 0.81 7.99 3.29
C ALA A 52 -0.60 7.42 3.50
N ARG A 53 -0.71 6.09 3.57
CA ARG A 53 -1.99 5.41 3.81
C ARG A 53 -1.85 4.49 5.01
N GLU A 54 -2.79 4.62 5.94
CA GLU A 54 -3.00 3.61 6.97
C GLU A 54 -3.78 2.45 6.36
N ILE A 55 -3.23 1.25 6.53
CA ILE A 55 -3.84 -0.01 6.13
C ILE A 55 -4.27 -0.66 7.45
N PRO A 56 -5.58 -0.75 7.72
CA PRO A 56 -6.06 -1.47 8.88
C PRO A 56 -5.75 -2.96 8.68
N ASP A 57 -5.13 -3.59 9.67
CA ASP A 57 -5.00 -5.05 9.69
C ASP A 57 -6.38 -5.61 10.04
N GLY A 58 -7.04 -6.19 9.06
CA GLY A 58 -8.28 -6.92 9.21
C GLY A 58 -8.35 -7.94 8.09
N PRO A 59 -8.83 -9.17 8.34
CA PRO A 59 -8.87 -10.20 7.32
C PRO A 59 -9.78 -9.72 6.20
N GLY A 60 -9.35 -10.06 4.98
CA GLY A 60 -10.05 -9.69 3.76
C GLY A 60 -11.54 -9.98 3.86
N TYR A 61 -12.34 -8.97 3.50
CA TYR A 61 -13.73 -9.11 3.09
C TYR A 61 -13.94 -10.45 2.37
N THR A 62 -14.64 -11.40 3.01
CA THR A 62 -15.39 -12.39 2.26
C THR A 62 -16.56 -11.63 1.66
N TRP A 63 -16.61 -11.54 0.33
CA TRP A 63 -17.78 -11.01 -0.34
C TRP A 63 -18.95 -11.95 -0.03
N SER A 64 -19.77 -11.58 0.94
CA SER A 64 -21.11 -12.14 1.09
C SER A 64 -22.01 -11.39 0.12
N PRO A 65 -22.67 -12.07 -0.84
CA PRO A 65 -23.65 -11.43 -1.69
C PRO A 65 -24.70 -10.72 -0.83
N PRO A 66 -25.14 -9.50 -1.17
CA PRO A 66 -26.26 -8.90 -0.48
C PRO A 66 -27.45 -9.86 -0.58
N GLN A 67 -27.99 -10.27 0.58
CA GLN A 67 -29.21 -11.07 0.61
C GLN A 67 -30.33 -10.20 0.04
N TYR A 68 -30.75 -10.52 -1.19
CA TYR A 68 -32.00 -10.03 -1.71
C TYR A 68 -33.10 -10.71 -0.90
N THR A 69 -33.69 -9.97 0.05
CA THR A 69 -34.99 -10.36 0.57
C THR A 69 -35.95 -10.28 -0.60
N THR A 70 -36.38 -11.44 -1.11
CA THR A 70 -37.57 -11.55 -1.94
C THR A 70 -38.76 -11.22 -1.04
N GLY A 71 -39.00 -9.93 -0.84
CA GLY A 71 -40.13 -9.39 -0.11
C GLY A 71 -41.04 -8.65 -1.07
N ALA A 72 -42.04 -9.36 -1.58
CA ALA A 72 -43.28 -8.90 -2.20
C ALA A 72 -43.32 -7.45 -2.70
N ALA A 73 -43.35 -7.28 -4.03
CA ALA A 73 -43.79 -6.07 -4.69
C ALA A 73 -45.18 -5.67 -4.15
N LYS A 74 -45.23 -4.59 -3.35
CA LYS A 74 -46.47 -3.90 -3.04
C LYS A 74 -46.81 -3.03 -4.24
N LEU A 75 -47.77 -3.49 -5.04
CA LEU A 75 -48.53 -2.66 -5.96
C LEU A 75 -49.06 -1.45 -5.19
N GLN A 76 -48.56 -0.25 -5.51
CA GLN A 76 -49.18 1.00 -5.14
C GLN A 76 -49.43 1.83 -6.39
N GLN A 77 -50.70 2.14 -6.57
CA GLN A 77 -51.29 2.82 -7.71
C GLN A 77 -50.76 4.25 -7.84
N HIS A 78 -50.66 4.69 -9.09
CA HIS A 78 -50.30 6.03 -9.51
C HIS A 78 -51.35 7.07 -9.06
N LEU A 79 -50.89 8.24 -8.59
CA LEU A 79 -51.65 9.50 -8.58
C LEU A 79 -50.71 10.60 -9.10
N PRO A 80 -51.11 11.38 -10.14
CA PRO A 80 -50.23 12.37 -10.74
C PRO A 80 -50.34 13.74 -10.06
N GLY A 81 -49.20 14.42 -9.92
CA GLY A 81 -49.14 15.85 -9.64
C GLY A 81 -48.69 16.23 -8.24
N LYS A 82 -47.36 16.32 -8.05
CA LYS A 82 -46.70 17.28 -7.15
C LYS A 82 -45.24 17.44 -7.58
N ARG A 83 -44.84 18.66 -7.92
CA ARG A 83 -43.43 19.07 -7.97
C ARG A 83 -42.84 18.92 -6.57
N MET A 84 -41.67 18.27 -6.48
CA MET A 84 -40.84 18.27 -5.29
C MET A 84 -39.39 18.43 -5.76
N ASP A 85 -38.89 19.63 -5.59
CA ASP A 85 -37.47 19.95 -5.65
C ASP A 85 -36.90 19.45 -4.32
N THR A 86 -36.06 18.42 -4.33
CA THR A 86 -35.35 18.00 -3.11
C THR A 86 -34.01 17.35 -3.45
N GLU A 87 -32.99 18.06 -2.98
CA GLU A 87 -31.59 17.69 -2.79
C GLU A 87 -31.43 16.24 -2.28
N TRP A 88 -30.77 15.38 -3.07
CA TRP A 88 -30.33 14.06 -2.59
C TRP A 88 -28.88 14.14 -2.10
N LYS A 89 -28.75 14.48 -0.82
CA LYS A 89 -27.57 14.21 0.00
C LYS A 89 -27.48 12.72 0.33
N GLU A 90 -26.24 12.25 0.27
CA GLU A 90 -25.65 11.17 1.06
C GLU A 90 -26.18 9.74 0.85
N GLN A 91 -25.28 8.92 0.29
CA GLN A 91 -25.37 7.48 0.26
C GLN A 91 -25.23 6.93 1.70
N PRO A 92 -26.06 5.99 2.17
CA PRO A 92 -25.79 5.29 3.41
C PRO A 92 -24.59 4.36 3.20
N SER A 93 -23.42 4.79 3.68
CA SER A 93 -22.27 3.92 3.88
C SER A 93 -22.61 2.91 4.97
N ILE A 94 -23.03 1.71 4.58
CA ILE A 94 -23.18 0.61 5.54
C ILE A 94 -21.77 0.20 5.95
N ARG A 95 -21.38 0.62 7.15
CA ARG A 95 -20.18 0.17 7.85
C ARG A 95 -20.61 -0.97 8.77
N VAL A 96 -20.36 -2.21 8.34
CA VAL A 96 -20.45 -3.38 9.22
C VAL A 96 -19.03 -3.68 9.68
N GLU A 97 -18.76 -3.46 10.95
CA GLU A 97 -17.53 -3.86 11.63
C GLU A 97 -17.83 -5.16 12.39
N GLU A 98 -17.32 -6.29 11.90
CA GLU A 98 -17.17 -7.48 12.73
C GLU A 98 -15.86 -8.18 12.34
N ALA A 99 -15.04 -8.42 13.36
CA ALA A 99 -13.63 -8.75 13.28
C ALA A 99 -13.40 -10.27 13.29
N ILE A 100 -12.47 -10.73 12.47
CA ILE A 100 -11.83 -12.04 12.62
C ILE A 100 -10.33 -11.75 12.70
N GLU A 101 -9.58 -12.47 13.53
CA GLU A 101 -8.15 -12.23 13.74
C GLU A 101 -7.29 -13.08 12.79
N VAL A 102 -6.46 -12.41 11.98
CA VAL A 102 -5.22 -13.00 11.44
C VAL A 102 -4.14 -11.92 11.46
N GLY A 103 -3.12 -12.11 12.30
CA GLY A 103 -1.87 -11.34 12.31
C GLY A 103 -1.83 -10.12 13.24
N HIS A 104 -1.55 -10.37 14.53
CA HIS A 104 -1.10 -9.43 15.58
C HIS A 104 -1.87 -8.12 15.86
N GLY A 105 -2.94 -7.80 15.14
CA GLY A 105 -3.77 -6.60 15.39
C GLY A 105 -3.07 -5.26 15.15
N LYS A 106 -1.95 -5.24 14.41
CA LYS A 106 -1.01 -4.12 14.45
C LYS A 106 -1.26 -2.94 13.50
N LYS A 107 -1.98 -3.01 12.40
CA LYS A 107 -2.03 -1.92 11.39
C LYS A 107 -0.66 -1.56 10.78
N ALA A 108 -0.70 -1.24 9.49
CA ALA A 108 0.47 -0.80 8.74
C ALA A 108 0.29 0.62 8.20
N ILE A 109 1.37 1.38 8.14
CA ILE A 109 1.44 2.65 7.42
C ILE A 109 2.29 2.43 6.18
N ALA A 110 1.66 2.53 5.01
CA ALA A 110 2.35 2.51 3.72
C ALA A 110 2.64 3.95 3.26
N ILE A 111 3.92 4.31 3.21
CA ILE A 111 4.42 5.60 2.73
C ILE A 111 4.79 5.46 1.25
N PHE A 112 4.06 6.16 0.39
CA PHE A 112 4.29 6.21 -1.04
C PHE A 112 5.34 7.26 -1.37
N VAL A 113 6.42 6.83 -2.01
CA VAL A 113 7.58 7.66 -2.36
C VAL A 113 7.70 7.83 -3.87
N PRO A 114 8.12 8.99 -4.40
CA PRO A 114 8.44 9.11 -5.83
C PRO A 114 9.54 8.13 -6.25
N VAL A 115 9.34 7.39 -7.35
CA VAL A 115 10.32 6.40 -7.86
C VAL A 115 11.77 6.91 -7.94
N PRO A 116 12.05 8.14 -8.40
CA PRO A 116 13.43 8.65 -8.46
C PRO A 116 14.11 8.76 -7.09
N LEU A 117 13.33 8.99 -6.03
CA LEU A 117 13.84 9.16 -4.67
C LEU A 117 14.01 7.82 -3.94
N LEU A 118 13.45 6.72 -4.47
CA LEU A 118 13.46 5.40 -3.83
C LEU A 118 14.88 4.95 -3.44
N GLY A 119 15.86 5.13 -4.33
CA GLY A 119 17.25 4.78 -4.02
C GLY A 119 17.84 5.61 -2.87
N GLY A 120 17.40 6.86 -2.70
CA GLY A 120 17.76 7.67 -1.53
C GLY A 120 17.09 7.16 -0.26
N TRP A 121 15.82 6.78 -0.33
CA TRP A 121 15.11 6.16 0.79
C TRP A 121 15.72 4.81 1.19
N HIS A 122 16.13 3.97 0.25
CA HIS A 122 16.85 2.72 0.54
C HIS A 122 18.16 3.00 1.28
N ARG A 123 18.95 4.00 0.85
CA ARG A 123 20.17 4.39 1.59
C ARG A 123 19.89 4.84 3.03
N SER A 124 18.76 5.53 3.27
CA SER A 124 18.34 5.93 4.62
C SER A 124 17.70 4.80 5.44
N GLN A 125 17.23 3.74 4.79
CA GLN A 125 16.72 2.54 5.44
C GLN A 125 17.83 1.58 5.83
N GLN A 126 18.87 1.47 4.99
CA GLN A 126 20.11 0.77 5.31
C GLN A 126 20.69 1.33 6.60
N ARG A 127 21.05 0.42 7.51
CA ARG A 127 21.74 0.75 8.75
C ARG A 127 23.16 1.18 8.41
N THR A 128 23.34 2.41 7.94
CA THR A 128 24.68 2.98 7.80
C THR A 128 25.28 3.10 9.20
N ASN A 129 26.37 2.36 9.43
CA ASN A 129 27.20 2.45 10.64
C ASN A 129 26.51 2.09 11.97
N GLY A 130 25.57 1.14 11.95
CA GLY A 130 25.06 0.51 13.17
C GLY A 130 23.95 1.25 13.91
N ILE A 131 23.64 2.50 13.59
CA ILE A 131 23.04 3.39 14.60
C ILE A 131 21.54 3.72 14.41
N HIS A 132 20.98 4.06 13.23
CA HIS A 132 19.52 4.22 13.10
C HIS A 132 18.98 3.85 11.71
N SER A 133 17.88 3.10 11.66
CA SER A 133 17.10 2.93 10.41
C SER A 133 15.89 3.84 10.50
N ILE A 134 15.60 4.60 9.43
CA ILE A 134 14.43 5.48 9.40
C ILE A 134 13.13 4.74 9.71
N THR A 135 13.00 3.48 9.31
CA THR A 135 11.80 2.68 9.61
C THR A 135 11.67 2.44 11.11
N ARG A 136 12.77 2.13 11.81
CA ARG A 136 12.77 1.91 13.27
C ARG A 136 12.44 3.20 14.03
N GLU A 137 12.97 4.33 13.60
CA GLU A 137 12.68 5.62 14.24
C GLU A 137 11.24 6.08 13.98
N LEU A 138 10.70 5.82 12.78
CA LEU A 138 9.28 6.06 12.51
C LEU A 138 8.38 5.10 13.29
N GLU A 139 8.74 3.82 13.42
CA GLU A 139 7.99 2.85 14.24
C GLU A 139 7.98 3.22 15.73
N LYS A 140 9.03 3.85 16.26
CA LYS A 140 9.02 4.38 17.64
C LYS A 140 7.99 5.51 17.81
N LYS A 141 7.86 6.38 16.80
CA LYS A 141 6.89 7.50 16.82
C LYS A 141 5.46 7.05 16.56
N PHE A 142 5.30 6.00 15.76
CA PHE A 142 4.03 5.35 15.46
C PHE A 142 3.96 4.01 16.18
N SER A 143 3.81 4.07 17.50
CA SER A 143 3.73 2.88 18.36
C SER A 143 2.70 1.89 17.82
N ASP A 144 3.06 0.60 17.89
CA ASP A 144 2.25 -0.54 17.46
C ASP A 144 1.96 -0.63 15.96
N ARG A 145 2.49 0.25 15.10
CA ARG A 145 2.25 0.22 13.65
C ARG A 145 3.49 -0.13 12.86
N HIS A 146 3.34 -0.97 11.84
CA HIS A 146 4.43 -1.28 10.92
C HIS A 146 4.55 -0.21 9.83
N VAL A 147 5.73 0.40 9.72
CA VAL A 147 6.00 1.41 8.68
C VAL A 147 6.68 0.76 7.49
N LEU A 148 6.03 0.85 6.32
CA LEU A 148 6.51 0.36 5.04
C LEU A 148 6.68 1.51 4.05
N ILE A 149 7.74 1.48 3.26
CA ILE A 149 8.01 2.48 2.22
C ILE A 149 7.88 1.79 0.87
N ILE A 150 7.06 2.36 0.00
CA ILE A 150 6.74 1.79 -1.32
C ILE A 150 6.87 2.90 -2.36
N ALA A 151 7.46 2.60 -3.52
CA ALA A 151 7.44 3.58 -4.59
C ALA A 151 6.05 3.73 -5.21
N SER A 152 5.61 4.96 -5.41
CA SER A 152 4.41 5.32 -6.17
C SER A 152 4.62 5.03 -7.65
N ARG A 153 4.11 3.89 -8.11
CA ARG A 153 4.25 3.42 -9.50
C ARG A 153 2.92 3.51 -10.24
N ARG A 154 2.95 4.03 -11.47
CA ARG A 154 1.76 4.16 -12.32
C ARG A 154 1.69 3.08 -13.40
N ILE A 155 0.68 2.22 -13.31
CA ILE A 155 0.36 1.21 -14.32
C ILE A 155 -0.36 1.88 -15.50
N LEU A 156 0.15 1.68 -16.72
CA LEU A 156 -0.58 2.08 -17.93
C LEU A 156 -1.56 0.98 -18.36
N PRO A 157 -2.66 1.29 -19.07
CA PRO A 157 -3.50 0.23 -19.63
C PRO A 157 -2.76 -0.57 -20.70
N ARG A 158 -3.13 -1.85 -20.89
CA ARG A 158 -2.65 -2.64 -22.04
C ARG A 158 -3.24 -2.03 -23.32
N PRO A 159 -2.42 -1.75 -24.36
CA PRO A 159 -2.95 -1.30 -25.63
C PRO A 159 -3.89 -2.38 -26.17
N LYS A 160 -5.12 -1.99 -26.50
CA LYS A 160 -6.13 -2.89 -27.08
C LYS A 160 -5.92 -2.98 -28.59
N ARG A 161 -6.25 -4.12 -29.19
CA ARG A 161 -6.06 -4.40 -30.64
C ARG A 161 -7.11 -3.71 -31.54
N SER A 162 -8.13 -3.09 -30.96
CA SER A 162 -9.26 -2.52 -31.71
C SER A 162 -8.93 -1.12 -32.23
N ASN A 163 -9.23 -0.86 -33.52
CA ASN A 163 -9.20 0.49 -34.11
C ASN A 163 -10.14 1.48 -33.40
N ARG A 164 -11.19 0.99 -32.72
CA ARG A 164 -12.14 1.83 -31.96
C ARG A 164 -11.61 2.19 -30.57
N SER A 165 -10.68 1.40 -30.03
CA SER A 165 -9.95 1.81 -28.83
C SER A 165 -8.85 2.77 -29.25
N HIS A 166 -9.22 4.03 -29.38
CA HIS A 166 -8.26 5.12 -29.40
C HIS A 166 -7.48 5.10 -28.07
N THR A 167 -6.45 4.26 -27.99
CA THR A 167 -5.46 4.36 -26.94
C THR A 167 -4.80 5.70 -27.20
N THR A 168 -5.13 6.71 -26.40
CA THR A 168 -4.65 8.10 -26.54
C THR A 168 -3.11 8.23 -26.52
N LEU A 169 -2.39 7.13 -26.28
CA LEU A 169 -0.94 7.08 -26.27
C LEU A 169 -0.39 6.82 -27.67
N LYS A 170 0.17 7.87 -28.28
CA LYS A 170 0.94 7.79 -29.55
C LYS A 170 2.25 6.98 -29.40
N GLN A 171 2.77 6.84 -28.18
CA GLN A 171 4.03 6.17 -27.88
C GLN A 171 3.82 4.74 -27.35
N LYS A 172 4.73 3.83 -27.69
CA LYS A 172 4.79 2.46 -27.14
C LYS A 172 4.83 2.47 -25.60
N ARG A 173 4.02 1.62 -24.98
CA ARG A 173 4.00 1.45 -23.52
C ARG A 173 5.38 0.99 -22.99
N PRO A 174 5.98 1.70 -22.02
CA PRO A 174 7.20 1.25 -21.35
C PRO A 174 6.97 -0.05 -20.55
N ARG A 175 7.94 -0.97 -20.56
CA ARG A 175 7.87 -2.24 -19.81
C ARG A 175 7.76 -2.01 -18.30
N SER A 176 8.44 -1.00 -17.77
CA SER A 176 8.39 -0.60 -16.35
C SER A 176 6.99 -0.19 -15.88
N ARG A 177 6.10 0.20 -16.81
CA ARG A 177 4.71 0.59 -16.52
C ARG A 177 3.73 -0.53 -16.87
N THR A 178 4.21 -1.78 -16.93
CA THR A 178 3.38 -2.98 -17.08
C THR A 178 2.80 -3.44 -15.74
N LEU A 179 1.61 -4.05 -15.74
CA LEU A 179 0.99 -4.57 -14.52
C LEU A 179 1.96 -5.53 -13.79
N THR A 180 2.51 -6.50 -14.53
CA THR A 180 3.44 -7.49 -14.00
C THR A 180 4.71 -6.84 -13.44
N ALA A 181 5.37 -5.96 -14.20
CA ALA A 181 6.61 -5.32 -13.73
C ALA A 181 6.38 -4.44 -12.50
N VAL A 182 5.25 -3.73 -12.42
CA VAL A 182 4.91 -2.92 -11.25
C VAL A 182 4.64 -3.81 -10.04
N HIS A 183 3.91 -4.92 -10.21
CA HIS A 183 3.65 -5.87 -9.12
C HIS A 183 4.94 -6.51 -8.59
N ASP A 184 5.88 -6.87 -9.48
CA ASP A 184 7.19 -7.39 -9.08
C ASP A 184 8.03 -6.37 -8.34
N ALA A 185 7.99 -5.11 -8.77
CA ALA A 185 8.71 -4.03 -8.11
C ALA A 185 8.09 -3.68 -6.74
N ILE A 186 6.77 -3.74 -6.59
CA ILE A 186 6.11 -3.56 -5.28
C ILE A 186 6.53 -4.66 -4.31
N LEU A 187 6.62 -5.93 -4.74
CA LEU A 187 7.11 -7.02 -3.89
C LEU A 187 8.52 -6.72 -3.36
N THR A 188 9.38 -6.22 -4.24
CA THR A 188 10.79 -5.93 -3.91
C THR A 188 10.90 -4.78 -2.90
N ASP A 189 10.08 -3.74 -3.06
CA ASP A 189 10.05 -2.62 -2.11
C ASP A 189 9.51 -3.02 -0.73
N LEU A 190 8.48 -3.89 -0.70
CA LEU A 190 7.86 -4.33 0.56
C LEU A 190 8.85 -5.07 1.46
N VAL A 191 9.65 -5.96 0.87
CA VAL A 191 10.55 -6.84 1.64
C VAL A 191 11.90 -6.23 1.94
N TYR A 192 12.16 -4.99 1.51
CA TYR A 192 13.41 -4.29 1.81
C TYR A 192 13.66 -4.25 3.34
N PRO A 193 14.84 -4.63 3.85
CA PRO A 193 16.13 -4.79 3.16
C PRO A 193 16.43 -6.18 2.60
N VAL A 194 15.52 -7.14 2.75
CA VAL A 194 15.73 -8.54 2.36
C VAL A 194 15.53 -8.73 0.87
N GLU A 195 16.38 -9.55 0.26
CA GLU A 195 16.25 -9.90 -1.14
C GLU A 195 15.34 -11.12 -1.33
N ILE A 196 14.61 -11.14 -2.43
CA ILE A 196 13.76 -12.27 -2.82
C ILE A 196 14.64 -13.28 -3.55
N VAL A 197 14.80 -14.46 -2.97
CA VAL A 197 15.56 -15.59 -3.56
C VAL A 197 14.74 -16.27 -4.65
N GLY A 198 13.44 -16.43 -4.44
CA GLY A 198 12.58 -17.20 -5.33
C GLY A 198 11.14 -16.71 -5.38
N LYS A 199 10.49 -16.94 -6.52
CA LYS A 199 9.05 -16.71 -6.70
C LYS A 199 8.45 -17.92 -7.40
N ARG A 200 7.43 -18.52 -6.79
CA ARG A 200 6.70 -19.66 -7.37
C ARG A 200 5.21 -19.39 -7.29
N VAL A 201 4.48 -19.64 -8.38
CA VAL A 201 3.02 -19.53 -8.39
C VAL A 201 2.44 -20.92 -8.21
N ARG A 202 1.77 -21.16 -7.08
CA ARG A 202 0.97 -22.37 -6.89
C ARG A 202 -0.42 -22.11 -7.46
N THR A 203 -0.83 -22.94 -8.41
CA THR A 203 -2.21 -22.96 -8.91
C THR A 203 -2.94 -24.09 -8.16
N ARG A 204 -4.10 -23.78 -7.56
CA ARG A 204 -4.98 -24.76 -6.93
C ARG A 204 -5.92 -25.38 -7.97
N GLU A 205 -6.57 -26.48 -7.60
CA GLU A 205 -7.57 -27.16 -8.45
C GLU A 205 -8.74 -26.23 -8.82
N ASP A 206 -9.12 -25.34 -7.91
CA ASP A 206 -10.11 -24.27 -8.14
C ASP A 206 -9.68 -23.21 -9.17
N GLY A 207 -8.46 -23.32 -9.72
CA GLY A 207 -7.85 -22.33 -10.62
C GLY A 207 -7.30 -21.07 -9.93
N SER A 208 -7.53 -20.92 -8.61
CA SER A 208 -6.96 -19.83 -7.82
C SER A 208 -5.43 -19.93 -7.76
N LYS A 209 -4.77 -18.76 -7.83
CA LYS A 209 -3.31 -18.66 -7.86
C LYS A 209 -2.80 -17.97 -6.61
N ILE A 210 -1.84 -18.60 -5.95
CA ILE A 210 -1.13 -18.05 -4.79
C ILE A 210 0.33 -17.91 -5.16
N LEU A 211 0.84 -16.69 -5.08
CA LEU A 211 2.26 -16.43 -5.28
C LEU A 211 2.99 -16.70 -3.97
N LYS A 212 3.86 -17.68 -3.95
CA LYS A 212 4.79 -17.90 -2.85
C LYS A 212 6.11 -17.22 -3.16
N VAL A 213 6.58 -16.40 -2.23
CA VAL A 213 7.80 -15.61 -2.34
C VAL A 213 8.76 -16.09 -1.27
N VAL A 214 9.91 -16.58 -1.71
CA VAL A 214 10.96 -17.08 -0.83
C VAL A 214 11.96 -15.95 -0.57
N LEU A 215 12.15 -15.60 0.70
CA LEU A 215 13.07 -14.56 1.16
C LEU A 215 14.45 -15.14 1.51
N ASP A 216 15.50 -14.32 1.52
CA ASP A 216 16.82 -14.75 2.02
C ASP A 216 16.77 -15.05 3.53
N GLU A 217 17.49 -16.09 3.95
CA GLU A 217 17.44 -16.63 5.31
C GLU A 217 18.23 -15.79 6.32
N LYS A 218 19.25 -15.06 5.85
CA LYS A 218 20.19 -14.31 6.71
C LYS A 218 19.49 -13.30 7.64
N GLU A 219 18.38 -12.74 7.19
CA GLU A 219 17.65 -11.68 7.90
C GLU A 219 16.35 -12.17 8.54
N ARG A 220 16.19 -13.50 8.68
CA ARG A 220 14.97 -14.12 9.24
C ARG A 220 14.58 -13.54 10.59
N GLY A 221 15.54 -13.39 11.50
CA GLY A 221 15.29 -12.92 12.87
C GLY A 221 14.70 -11.50 12.97
N GLY A 222 14.86 -10.65 11.94
CA GLY A 222 14.39 -9.27 11.95
C GLY A 222 13.12 -9.01 11.15
N VAL A 223 12.64 -9.97 10.34
CA VAL A 223 11.58 -9.75 9.35
C VAL A 223 10.40 -10.71 9.51
N ASP A 224 10.57 -11.81 10.24
CA ASP A 224 9.54 -12.83 10.47
C ASP A 224 8.22 -12.24 10.99
N TYR A 225 8.29 -11.31 11.95
CA TYR A 225 7.12 -10.66 12.53
C TYR A 225 6.36 -9.72 11.57
N ARG A 226 6.91 -9.41 10.39
CA ARG A 226 6.31 -8.51 9.38
C ARG A 226 5.70 -9.25 8.20
N LEU A 227 5.83 -10.58 8.10
CA LEU A 227 5.42 -11.35 6.93
C LEU A 227 3.92 -11.25 6.65
N ASP A 228 3.10 -11.32 7.71
CA ASP A 228 1.65 -11.18 7.60
C ASP A 228 1.27 -9.79 7.09
N THR A 229 1.92 -8.76 7.60
CA THR A 229 1.73 -7.38 7.16
C THR A 229 2.09 -7.21 5.69
N TYR A 230 3.20 -7.80 5.22
CA TYR A 230 3.57 -7.74 3.80
C TYR A 230 2.51 -8.38 2.91
N SER A 231 1.97 -9.53 3.33
CA SER A 231 0.92 -10.24 2.60
C SER A 231 -0.33 -9.38 2.45
N GLU A 232 -0.80 -8.79 3.56
CA GLU A 232 -2.03 -8.01 3.56
C GLU A 232 -1.86 -6.69 2.81
N VAL A 233 -0.74 -5.99 3.00
CA VAL A 233 -0.43 -4.76 2.25
C VAL A 233 -0.35 -5.05 0.75
N TYR A 234 0.32 -6.13 0.35
CA TYR A 234 0.40 -6.50 -1.07
C TYR A 234 -0.98 -6.84 -1.64
N LYS A 235 -1.78 -7.60 -0.90
CA LYS A 235 -3.15 -7.96 -1.29
C LYS A 235 -4.03 -6.73 -1.43
N ARG A 236 -3.94 -5.75 -0.52
CA ARG A 236 -4.70 -4.51 -0.57
C ARG A 236 -4.31 -3.63 -1.75
N LEU A 237 -3.03 -3.58 -2.11
CA LEU A 237 -2.53 -2.77 -3.21
C LEU A 237 -2.78 -3.39 -4.59
N THR A 238 -2.74 -4.72 -4.67
CA THR A 238 -2.72 -5.44 -5.97
C THR A 238 -3.91 -6.35 -6.22
N GLY A 239 -4.68 -6.68 -5.19
CA GLY A 239 -5.76 -7.66 -5.21
C GLY A 239 -5.28 -9.12 -5.34
N LYS A 240 -3.98 -9.39 -5.25
CA LYS A 240 -3.42 -10.75 -5.38
C LYS A 240 -2.92 -11.27 -4.04
N GLY A 241 -3.25 -12.52 -3.73
CA GLY A 241 -2.73 -13.21 -2.55
C GLY A 241 -1.28 -13.61 -2.71
N VAL A 242 -0.47 -13.32 -1.69
CA VAL A 242 0.94 -13.69 -1.60
C VAL A 242 1.19 -14.42 -0.29
N ASN A 243 2.12 -15.36 -0.30
CA ASN A 243 2.63 -15.97 0.91
C ASN A 243 4.15 -15.78 0.94
N PHE A 244 4.67 -15.15 2.00
CA PHE A 244 6.11 -15.01 2.21
C PHE A 244 6.59 -16.17 3.08
N GLU A 245 7.71 -16.78 2.70
CA GLU A 245 8.30 -17.90 3.43
C GLU A 245 9.84 -17.81 3.37
N PHE A 246 10.52 -18.28 4.40
CA PHE A 246 11.96 -18.51 4.34
C PHE A 246 12.23 -19.90 3.76
N PRO A 247 13.36 -20.11 3.05
CA PRO A 247 13.74 -21.44 2.63
C PRO A 247 13.87 -22.31 3.88
N GLN A 248 13.21 -23.46 3.86
CA GLN A 248 13.54 -24.52 4.82
C GLN A 248 14.83 -25.11 4.30
N HIS A 249 15.94 -24.97 5.05
CA HIS A 249 17.13 -25.78 4.80
C HIS A 249 16.67 -27.23 4.79
N GLY A 250 16.68 -27.83 3.60
CA GLY A 250 16.33 -29.23 3.45
C GLY A 250 17.45 -30.04 4.06
N ASP A 251 17.15 -30.74 5.15
CA ASP A 251 17.85 -31.96 5.53
C ASP A 251 17.90 -32.86 4.29
N ALA A 252 19.08 -32.97 3.69
CA ALA A 252 19.41 -33.90 2.63
C ALA A 252 20.66 -34.67 3.04
#